data_AF-A0A2U2ZUQ3-F1
#
_entry.id   AF-A0A2U2ZUQ3-F1
#
_cell.length_a   1.000
_cell.length_b   1.000
_cell.length_c   1.000
_cell.angle_alpha   90.00
_cell.angle_beta   90.00
_cell.angle_gamma   90.00
#
_symmetry.space_group_name_H-M   'P 1'
#
loop_
_entity.id
_entity.type
_entity.pdbx_description
1 polymer ?
#
loop_
_entity_poly.entity_id
_entity_poly.type
_entity_poly.pdbx_seq_one_letter_code
_entity_poly.pdbx_strand_id
1 'polypeptide(L)'
;MDATPVTKCLKCGRRLRNSSPDGLGPKCRRKVRRARRSEELTQYKPHLVDKAEELLEQGGVIPLRDTRKNRVYLAVSSDGLEAYRTARAACTCPAGLRGIHMCAHRIAVHILALAS
;
A
#
# COMPACT_ATOMS: atom_id res chain seq x y z
N MET A 1 -1.30 30.61 -17.78
CA MET A 1 -1.27 30.58 -16.31
C MET A 1 -1.32 29.12 -15.91
N ASP A 2 -0.15 28.52 -15.65
CA ASP A 2 -0.06 27.10 -15.32
C ASP A 2 -0.48 26.88 -13.86
N ALA A 3 -1.56 26.14 -13.66
CA ALA A 3 -2.02 25.77 -12.33
C ALA A 3 -0.99 24.85 -11.69
N THR A 4 -0.42 25.26 -10.54
CA THR A 4 0.48 24.40 -9.77
C THR A 4 -0.25 23.08 -9.43
N PRO A 5 0.31 21.91 -9.78
CA PRO A 5 -0.36 20.65 -9.54
C PRO A 5 -0.60 20.46 -8.04
N VAL A 6 -1.87 20.35 -7.67
CA VAL A 6 -2.27 20.15 -6.28
C VAL A 6 -2.01 18.69 -5.91
N THR A 7 -0.98 18.43 -5.10
CA THR A 7 -0.74 17.11 -4.55
C THR A 7 -1.89 16.70 -3.63
N LYS A 8 -2.47 15.52 -3.87
CA LYS A 8 -3.58 14.96 -3.07
C LYS A 8 -3.12 13.69 -2.37
N CYS A 9 -3.69 13.44 -1.19
CA CYS A 9 -3.51 12.18 -0.48
C CYS A 9 -4.03 11.02 -1.33
N LEU A 10 -3.17 10.03 -1.58
CA LEU A 10 -3.52 8.85 -2.39
C LEU A 10 -4.67 8.01 -1.82
N LYS A 11 -4.98 8.15 -0.52
CA LYS A 11 -6.05 7.41 0.15
C LYS A 11 -7.37 8.18 0.28
N CYS A 12 -7.33 9.47 0.61
CA CYS A 12 -8.55 10.23 0.92
C CYS A 12 -8.80 11.43 0.00
N GLY A 13 -7.92 11.66 -0.99
CA GLY A 13 -8.06 12.73 -1.96
C GLY A 13 -7.88 14.16 -1.42
N ARG A 14 -7.74 14.33 -0.10
CA ARG A 14 -7.51 15.66 0.50
C ARG A 14 -6.20 16.25 0.00
N ARG A 15 -6.21 17.55 -0.27
CA ARG A 15 -5.01 18.32 -0.62
C ARG A 15 -3.93 18.15 0.46
N LEU A 16 -2.72 17.86 0.03
CA LEU A 16 -1.53 17.87 0.87
C LEU A 16 -0.90 19.26 0.82
N ARG A 17 -0.42 19.73 1.97
CA ARG A 17 0.37 20.98 2.07
C ARG A 17 1.81 20.72 1.63
N ASN A 18 2.37 19.59 2.05
CA ASN A 18 3.69 19.10 1.67
C ASN A 18 3.53 17.69 1.07
N SER A 19 4.33 17.36 0.06
CA SER A 19 4.43 16.00 -0.45
C SER A 19 4.95 15.04 0.63
N SER A 20 4.71 13.75 0.44
CA SER A 20 5.27 12.73 1.31
C SER A 20 5.71 11.51 0.52
N PRO A 21 6.71 10.75 1.01
CA PRO A 21 7.20 9.56 0.30
C PRO A 21 6.10 8.54 0.03
N ASP A 22 5.25 8.31 1.03
CA ASP A 22 4.10 7.39 0.95
C ASP A 22 2.85 7.97 0.23
N GLY A 23 2.89 9.24 -0.20
CA GLY A 23 1.74 9.93 -0.78
C GLY A 23 0.53 10.08 0.16
N LEU A 24 0.68 9.83 1.47
CA LEU A 24 -0.39 9.91 2.46
C LEU A 24 -0.32 11.20 3.29
N GLY A 25 -1.50 11.81 3.50
CA GLY A 25 -1.64 12.90 4.47
C GLY A 25 -1.58 12.42 5.92
N PRO A 26 -1.31 13.31 6.90
CA PRO A 26 -1.06 12.95 8.30
C PRO A 26 -2.14 12.06 8.94
N LYS A 27 -3.42 12.36 8.67
CA LYS A 27 -4.55 11.57 9.16
C LYS A 27 -4.55 10.15 8.59
N CYS A 28 -4.31 9.99 7.30
CA CYS A 28 -4.26 8.68 6.65
C CYS A 28 -3.03 7.89 7.10
N ARG A 29 -1.87 8.54 7.25
CA ARG A 29 -0.68 7.91 7.81
C ARG A 29 -0.91 7.40 9.23
N ARG A 30 -1.58 8.18 10.09
CA ARG A 30 -1.96 7.73 11.44
C ARG A 30 -2.87 6.49 11.40
N LYS A 31 -3.81 6.43 10.47
CA LYS A 31 -4.68 5.24 10.29
C LYS A 31 -3.88 4.02 9.85
N VAL A 32 -2.96 4.17 8.91
CA VAL A 32 -2.06 3.09 8.47
C VAL A 32 -1.19 2.60 9.63
N ARG A 33 -0.60 3.49 10.42
CA ARG A 33 0.16 3.13 11.64
C ARG A 33 -0.68 2.41 12.70
N ARG A 34 -1.99 2.68 12.77
CA ARG A 34 -2.90 1.92 13.63
C ARG A 34 -3.18 0.54 13.04
N ALA A 35 -3.43 0.46 11.73
CA ALA A 35 -3.72 -0.79 11.03
C ALA A 35 -2.57 -1.81 11.09
N ARG A 36 -1.32 -1.35 11.11
CA ARG A 36 -0.12 -2.20 11.34
C ARG A 36 -0.13 -2.97 12.65
N ARG A 37 -0.87 -2.48 13.65
CA ARG A 37 -1.02 -3.12 14.96
C ARG A 37 -2.29 -3.96 15.05
N SER A 38 -2.93 -4.27 13.93
CA SER A 38 -4.13 -5.10 13.91
C SER A 38 -3.78 -6.55 14.24
N GLU A 39 -4.59 -7.18 15.09
CA GLU A 39 -4.51 -8.62 15.38
C GLU A 39 -4.68 -9.45 14.11
N GLU A 40 -5.37 -8.94 13.09
CA GLU A 40 -5.50 -9.60 11.78
C GLU A 40 -4.14 -9.88 11.11
N LEU A 41 -3.06 -9.16 11.45
CA LEU A 41 -1.75 -9.38 10.86
C LEU A 41 -0.96 -10.50 11.53
N THR A 42 -1.36 -10.93 12.73
CA THR A 42 -0.68 -11.99 13.51
C THR A 42 -0.71 -13.35 12.81
N GLN A 43 -1.67 -13.55 11.89
CA GLN A 43 -1.75 -14.75 11.06
C GLN A 43 -0.62 -14.85 10.02
N TYR A 44 0.12 -13.77 9.76
CA TYR A 44 1.19 -13.72 8.77
C TYR A 44 2.56 -13.90 9.41
N LYS A 45 3.52 -14.41 8.62
CA LYS A 45 4.92 -14.54 9.05
C LYS A 45 5.48 -13.15 9.36
N PRO A 46 6.10 -12.91 10.54
CA PRO A 46 6.56 -11.58 10.97
C PRO A 46 7.43 -10.86 9.93
N HIS A 47 8.43 -11.54 9.38
CA HIS A 47 9.32 -10.96 8.36
C HIS A 47 8.61 -10.48 7.08
N LEU A 48 7.42 -11.01 6.76
CA LEU A 48 6.61 -10.53 5.62
C LEU A 48 5.79 -9.30 5.99
N VAL A 49 5.40 -9.19 7.26
CA VAL A 49 4.77 -7.98 7.81
C VAL A 49 5.80 -6.85 7.81
N ASP A 50 7.01 -7.10 8.30
CA ASP A 50 8.10 -6.12 8.33
C ASP A 50 8.41 -5.58 6.91
N LYS A 51 8.53 -6.48 5.92
CA LYS A 51 8.70 -6.09 4.51
C LYS A 51 7.52 -5.31 3.94
N ALA A 52 6.30 -5.66 4.33
CA ALA A 52 5.11 -4.92 3.90
C ALA A 52 5.07 -3.51 4.51
N GLU A 53 5.55 -3.37 5.74
CA GLU A 53 5.68 -2.09 6.43
C GLU A 53 6.73 -1.19 5.80
N GLU A 54 7.91 -1.75 5.51
CA GLU A 54 8.98 -1.07 4.79
C GLU A 54 8.48 -0.57 3.42
N LEU A 55 7.81 -1.43 2.66
CA LEU A 55 7.24 -1.09 1.36
C LEU A 55 6.26 0.10 1.44
N LEU A 56 5.43 0.15 2.49
CA LEU A 56 4.49 1.26 2.70
C LEU A 56 5.20 2.56 3.10
N GLU A 57 6.29 2.49 3.86
CA GLU A 57 7.07 3.68 4.27
C GLU A 57 7.81 4.31 3.10
N GLN A 58 8.35 3.47 2.22
CA GLN A 58 9.03 3.89 0.99
C GLN A 58 8.06 4.35 -0.10
N GLY A 59 6.74 4.26 0.13
CA GLY A 59 5.73 4.63 -0.87
C GLY A 59 5.62 3.68 -2.04
N GLY A 60 6.12 2.44 -1.89
CA GLY A 60 6.12 1.43 -2.93
C GLY A 60 4.74 0.81 -3.23
N VAL A 61 3.64 1.38 -2.72
CA VAL A 61 2.27 0.94 -3.03
C VAL A 61 1.45 2.11 -3.55
N ILE A 62 1.22 2.12 -4.86
CA ILE A 62 0.58 3.22 -5.60
C ILE A 62 -0.82 2.77 -6.04
N PRO A 63 -1.89 3.56 -5.81
CA PRO A 63 -3.22 3.19 -6.29
C PRO A 63 -3.26 3.23 -7.83
N LEU A 64 -3.63 2.11 -8.44
CA LEU A 64 -3.85 1.99 -9.89
C LEU A 64 -5.32 2.15 -10.25
N ARG A 65 -6.19 1.55 -9.43
CA ARG A 65 -7.65 1.64 -9.54
C ARG A 65 -8.21 1.68 -8.13
N ASP A 66 -8.86 2.78 -7.77
CA ASP A 66 -9.53 2.92 -6.47
C ASP A 66 -11.04 3.07 -6.66
N THR A 67 -11.68 1.98 -7.10
CA THR A 67 -13.14 1.87 -6.92
C THR A 67 -13.40 1.17 -5.60
N ARG A 68 -14.40 1.64 -4.84
CA ARG A 68 -14.72 1.07 -3.51
C ARG A 68 -14.87 -0.46 -3.50
N LYS A 69 -15.29 -1.04 -4.64
CA LYS A 69 -15.49 -2.49 -4.81
C LYS A 69 -14.25 -3.22 -5.33
N ASN A 70 -13.37 -2.57 -6.10
CA ASN A 70 -12.20 -3.19 -6.74
C ASN A 70 -10.97 -2.28 -6.62
N ARG A 71 -10.30 -2.36 -5.47
CA ARG A 71 -9.03 -1.67 -5.24
C ARG A 71 -7.87 -2.50 -5.79
N VAL A 72 -7.13 -1.90 -6.71
CA VAL A 72 -5.92 -2.45 -7.30
C VAL A 72 -4.80 -1.43 -7.15
N TYR A 73 -3.64 -1.91 -6.73
CA TYR A 73 -2.43 -1.14 -6.52
C TYR A 73 -1.33 -1.64 -7.43
N LEU A 74 -0.37 -0.78 -7.76
CA LEU A 74 0.95 -1.18 -8.18
C LEU A 74 1.85 -1.24 -6.95
N ALA A 75 2.40 -2.42 -6.66
CA ALA A 75 3.37 -2.63 -5.61
C ALA A 75 4.75 -2.81 -6.23
N VAL A 76 5.70 -1.97 -5.86
CA VAL A 76 7.07 -2.01 -6.40
C VAL A 76 7.86 -3.11 -5.68
N SER A 77 8.73 -3.80 -6.41
CA SER A 77 9.69 -4.74 -5.83
C SER A 77 10.68 -4.03 -4.90
N SER A 78 11.31 -4.78 -4.01
CA SER A 78 12.29 -4.23 -3.06
C SER A 78 13.55 -3.65 -3.74
N ASP A 79 13.89 -4.12 -4.95
CA ASP A 79 14.99 -3.57 -5.76
C ASP A 79 14.57 -2.37 -6.62
N GLY A 80 13.28 -2.00 -6.60
CA GLY A 80 12.75 -0.88 -7.37
C GLY A 80 12.59 -1.12 -8.88
N LEU A 81 12.92 -2.32 -9.39
CA LEU A 81 12.98 -2.59 -10.82
C LEU A 81 11.65 -3.04 -11.42
N GLU A 82 10.80 -3.68 -10.63
CA GLU A 82 9.56 -4.31 -11.07
C GLU A 82 8.35 -3.71 -10.34
N ALA A 83 7.20 -3.67 -11.01
CA ALA A 83 5.94 -3.28 -10.40
C ALA A 83 4.86 -4.34 -10.63
N TYR A 84 4.24 -4.78 -9.54
CA TYR A 84 3.26 -5.86 -9.55
C TYR A 84 1.85 -5.33 -9.30
N ARG A 85 0.89 -5.76 -10.13
CA ARG A 85 -0.54 -5.50 -9.88
C ARG A 85 -0.95 -6.31 -8.66
N THR A 86 -1.45 -5.60 -7.66
CA THR A 86 -1.70 -6.14 -6.33
C THR A 86 -3.08 -5.72 -5.84
N ALA A 87 -3.91 -6.72 -5.56
CA ALA A 87 -5.14 -6.60 -4.80
C ALA A 87 -4.99 -7.42 -3.51
N ARG A 88 -5.90 -7.27 -2.53
CA ARG A 88 -5.87 -8.08 -1.30
C ARG A 88 -5.88 -9.59 -1.60
N ALA A 89 -6.69 -9.99 -2.59
CA ALA A 89 -6.88 -11.38 -2.97
C ALA A 89 -5.78 -11.96 -3.89
N ALA A 90 -5.08 -11.14 -4.67
CA ALA A 90 -4.15 -11.62 -5.68
C ALA A 90 -3.01 -10.62 -5.95
N CYS A 91 -1.83 -11.12 -6.33
CA CYS A 91 -0.69 -10.30 -6.72
C CYS A 91 0.04 -10.96 -7.89
N THR A 92 0.51 -10.17 -8.85
CA THR A 92 1.25 -10.66 -10.02
C THR A 92 2.74 -10.88 -9.75
N CYS A 93 3.23 -10.75 -8.51
CA CYS A 93 4.61 -11.11 -8.19
C CYS A 93 4.82 -12.63 -8.22
N PRO A 94 6.05 -13.14 -8.39
CA PRO A 94 6.31 -14.59 -8.47
C PRO A 94 5.74 -15.39 -7.29
N ALA A 95 5.84 -14.87 -6.06
CA ALA A 95 5.25 -15.50 -4.88
C ALA A 95 3.72 -15.47 -4.89
N GLY A 96 3.12 -14.37 -5.38
CA GLY A 96 1.68 -14.22 -5.52
C GLY A 96 1.08 -15.14 -6.58
N LEU A 97 1.76 -15.29 -7.72
CA LEU A 97 1.36 -16.18 -8.81
C LEU A 97 1.43 -17.66 -8.42
N ARG A 98 2.44 -18.05 -7.63
CA ARG A 98 2.51 -19.42 -7.07
C ARG A 98 1.35 -19.73 -6.12
N GLY A 99 0.79 -18.72 -5.44
CA GLY A 99 -0.40 -18.87 -4.60
C GLY A 99 -0.24 -19.68 -3.31
N ILE A 100 0.96 -20.20 -3.02
CA ILE A 100 1.22 -21.07 -1.86
C ILE A 100 1.17 -20.27 -0.54
N HIS A 101 1.67 -19.04 -0.54
CA HIS A 101 1.77 -18.21 0.64
C HIS A 101 1.39 -16.75 0.34
N MET A 102 1.07 -16.00 1.40
CA MET A 102 0.95 -14.55 1.31
C MET A 102 2.30 -13.92 0.95
N CYS A 103 2.28 -12.92 0.07
CA CYS A 103 3.45 -12.08 -0.22
C CYS A 103 3.33 -10.74 0.51
N ALA A 104 4.48 -10.09 0.75
CA ALA A 104 4.53 -8.78 1.41
C ALA A 104 3.65 -7.72 0.70
N HIS A 105 3.57 -7.74 -0.64
CA HIS A 105 2.71 -6.82 -1.39
C HIS A 105 1.22 -6.95 -1.02
N ARG A 106 0.70 -8.18 -0.91
CA ARG A 106 -0.69 -8.43 -0.52
C ARG A 106 -0.94 -8.03 0.93
N ILE A 107 0.04 -8.24 1.82
CA ILE A 107 -0.03 -7.81 3.21
C ILE A 107 -0.05 -6.27 3.29
N ALA A 108 0.78 -5.57 2.51
CA ALA A 108 0.77 -4.11 2.45
C ALA A 108 -0.59 -3.56 2.01
N VAL A 109 -1.19 -4.16 0.96
CA VAL A 109 -2.55 -3.82 0.53
C VAL A 109 -3.60 -4.16 1.59
N HIS A 110 -3.43 -5.25 2.34
CA HIS A 110 -4.30 -5.60 3.45
C HIS A 110 -4.24 -4.52 4.56
N ILE A 111 -3.04 -4.07 4.95
CA ILE A 111 -2.87 -2.96 5.90
C ILE A 111 -3.60 -1.70 5.43
N LEU A 112 -3.48 -1.34 4.14
CA LEU A 112 -4.21 -0.20 3.57
C LEU A 112 -5.73 -0.36 3.61
N ALA A 113 -6.23 -1.59 3.43
CA ALA A 113 -7.65 -1.90 3.53
C ALA A 113 -8.19 -1.76 4.96
N LEU A 114 -7.40 -2.16 5.96
CA LEU A 114 -7.72 -2.01 7.38
C LEU A 114 -7.67 -0.55 7.86
N ALA A 115 -6.92 0.31 7.18
CA ALA A 115 -6.73 1.71 7.55
C ALA A 115 -7.94 2.62 7.24
N SER A 116 -9.18 2.16 7.46
CA SER A 116 -10.44 2.84 7.12
C SER A 116 -10.62 4.19 7.81
#